data_AF-A0ABC9YDQ8-F1
#
_entry.id   AF-A0ABC9YDQ8-F1
#
_cell.length_a   1.000
_cell.length_b   1.000
_cell.length_c   1.000
_cell.angle_alpha   90.00
_cell.angle_beta   90.00
_cell.angle_gamma   90.00
#
_symmetry.space_group_name_H-M   'P 1'
#
loop_
_entity.id
_entity.type
_entity.pdbx_description
1 polymer ?
#
loop_
_entity_poly.entity_id
_entity_poly.type
_entity_poly.pdbx_seq_one_letter_code
_entity_poly.pdbx_strand_id
1 'polypeptide(L)'
;MHKDFSCHPGKHIITWLLRCWDNRASSLELEGREAKQLGSLSREGGIDKAIGKKAQALSLWRRLLSSMRERYPFSEDVVCRPGKWTTMERDIQYLRELAMWEMVYYDPDNVQLPTDPDEVQCTRSMWEKIVWSAKSLYANSLAVMDWKSEEAPTVDEVAGRLQQ
;
A
#
# COMPACT_ATOMS: atom_id res chain seq x y z
N MET A 1 11.40 8.78 19.41
CA MET A 1 10.27 9.18 18.55
C MET A 1 9.30 8.00 18.48
N HIS A 2 8.13 8.10 19.12
CA HIS A 2 7.12 7.05 19.09
C HIS A 2 6.47 7.05 17.70
N LYS A 3 6.59 5.95 16.96
CA LYS A 3 6.00 5.83 15.61
C LYS A 3 4.52 5.53 15.75
N ASP A 4 3.69 6.30 15.05
CA ASP A 4 2.23 6.13 15.13
C ASP A 4 1.73 5.16 14.05
N PHE A 5 1.43 3.94 14.49
CA PHE A 5 0.85 2.88 13.66
C PHE A 5 -0.69 2.84 13.72
N SER A 6 -1.36 3.81 14.34
CA SER A 6 -2.81 3.77 14.61
C SER A 6 -3.65 4.31 13.44
N CYS A 7 -4.67 3.59 13.01
CA CYS A 7 -5.57 4.01 11.94
C CYS A 7 -6.43 5.20 12.40
N HIS A 8 -6.18 6.38 11.82
CA HIS A 8 -6.90 7.60 12.19
C HIS A 8 -8.34 7.61 11.62
N PRO A 9 -9.30 8.28 12.30
CA PRO A 9 -10.67 8.41 11.80
C PRO A 9 -10.72 8.99 10.38
N GLY A 10 -11.58 8.40 9.53
CA GLY A 10 -11.80 8.87 8.15
C GLY A 10 -10.69 8.55 7.15
N LYS A 11 -9.64 7.81 7.53
CA LYS A 11 -8.62 7.31 6.61
C LYS A 11 -9.01 5.95 6.02
N HIS A 12 -8.68 5.74 4.75
CA HIS A 12 -8.84 4.45 4.09
C HIS A 12 -7.82 3.43 4.63
N ILE A 13 -8.19 2.15 4.66
CA ILE A 13 -7.36 1.08 5.23
C ILE A 13 -6.01 0.95 4.50
N ILE A 14 -5.99 1.12 3.17
CA ILE A 14 -4.76 1.11 2.36
C ILE A 14 -3.87 2.31 2.68
N THR A 15 -4.43 3.51 2.82
CA THR A 15 -3.69 4.70 3.27
C THR A 15 -3.04 4.49 4.63
N TRP A 16 -3.75 3.85 5.57
CA TRP A 16 -3.20 3.50 6.87
C TRP A 16 -2.06 2.48 6.75
N LEU A 17 -2.24 1.45 5.93
CA LEU A 17 -1.25 0.40 5.72
C LEU A 17 0.05 0.96 5.09
N LEU A 18 -0.07 1.82 4.08
CA LEU A 18 1.06 2.52 3.48
C LEU A 18 1.79 3.40 4.50
N ARG A 19 1.07 4.08 5.39
CA ARG A 19 1.71 4.85 6.48
C ARG A 19 2.46 3.97 7.47
N CYS A 20 1.95 2.77 7.76
CA CYS A 20 2.66 1.79 8.58
C CYS A 20 3.97 1.36 7.90
N TRP A 21 3.94 1.14 6.58
CA TRP A 21 5.13 0.90 5.77
C TRP A 21 6.14 2.05 5.89
N ASP A 22 5.71 3.29 5.62
CA ASP A 22 6.56 4.50 5.69
C ASP A 22 7.17 4.71 7.09
N ASN A 23 6.44 4.29 8.14
CA ASN A 23 6.94 4.29 9.52
C ASN A 23 7.88 3.11 9.83
N ARG A 24 8.35 2.38 8.82
CA ARG A 24 9.25 1.22 8.92
C ARG A 24 8.68 0.07 9.74
N ALA A 25 7.40 -0.27 9.54
CA ALA A 25 6.82 -1.47 10.13
C ALA A 25 7.56 -2.75 9.72
N SER A 26 8.26 -2.75 8.57
CA SER A 26 9.10 -3.86 8.11
C SER A 26 10.35 -4.09 8.96
N SER A 27 10.85 -3.06 9.63
CA SER A 27 12.04 -3.15 10.50
C SER A 27 11.71 -3.44 11.97
N LEU A 28 10.42 -3.51 12.33
CA LEU A 28 9.98 -3.72 13.72
C LEU A 28 9.60 -5.19 13.93
N GLU A 29 10.55 -6.01 14.36
CA GLU A 29 10.31 -7.41 14.74
C GLU A 29 9.57 -7.50 16.08
N LEU A 30 8.50 -8.29 16.12
CA LEU A 30 7.66 -8.45 17.31
C LEU A 30 7.26 -9.92 17.48
N GLU A 31 7.28 -10.41 18.71
CA GLU A 31 6.55 -11.62 19.11
C GLU A 31 5.05 -11.35 19.25
N GLY A 32 4.23 -12.41 19.30
CA GLY A 32 2.77 -12.26 19.41
C GLY A 32 2.33 -11.50 20.66
N ARG A 33 3.10 -11.59 21.75
CA ARG A 33 2.86 -10.87 23.01
C ARG A 33 3.19 -9.38 22.91
N GLU A 34 4.30 -9.03 22.26
CA GLU A 34 4.72 -7.64 22.05
C GLU A 34 3.78 -6.94 21.06
N ALA A 35 3.35 -7.65 20.02
CA ALA A 35 2.36 -7.15 19.07
C ALA A 35 1.02 -6.81 19.74
N LYS A 36 0.59 -7.55 20.77
CA LYS A 36 -0.61 -7.22 21.56
C LYS A 36 -0.43 -5.97 22.42
N GLN A 37 0.80 -5.66 22.84
CA GLN A 37 1.09 -4.47 23.65
C GLN A 37 1.00 -3.17 22.85
N LEU A 38 1.04 -3.25 21.51
CA LEU A 38 0.79 -2.10 20.64
C LEU A 38 -0.66 -1.58 20.73
N GLY A 39 -1.57 -2.37 21.32
CA GLY A 39 -2.97 -2.00 21.46
C GLY A 39 -3.74 -2.10 20.14
N SER A 40 -4.82 -1.33 20.04
CA SER A 40 -5.65 -1.28 18.84
C SER A 40 -5.00 -0.37 17.80
N LEU A 41 -4.46 -0.96 16.74
CA LEU A 41 -3.86 -0.27 15.62
C LEU A 41 -4.88 -0.02 14.52
N SER A 42 -5.78 -0.96 14.28
CA SER A 42 -6.87 -0.83 13.34
C SER A 42 -8.14 -0.35 14.04
N ARG A 43 -9.07 0.23 13.26
CA ARG A 43 -10.42 0.49 13.75
C ARG A 43 -11.29 -0.76 13.76
N GLU A 44 -10.80 -1.84 13.15
CA GLU A 44 -11.47 -3.12 13.06
C GLU A 44 -10.82 -4.13 13.99
N GLY A 45 -11.52 -4.51 15.06
CA GLY A 45 -10.98 -5.44 16.07
C GLY A 45 -10.56 -6.80 15.50
N GLY A 46 -11.07 -7.20 14.33
CA GLY A 46 -10.63 -8.41 13.62
C GLY A 46 -9.17 -8.33 13.18
N ILE A 47 -8.71 -7.16 12.72
CA ILE A 47 -7.33 -6.93 12.28
C ILE A 47 -6.39 -6.93 13.49
N ASP A 48 -6.75 -6.21 14.56
CA ASP A 48 -5.92 -6.13 15.78
C ASP A 48 -5.72 -7.51 16.44
N LYS A 49 -6.79 -8.31 16.49
CA LYS A 49 -6.71 -9.67 17.02
C LYS A 49 -5.78 -10.56 16.17
N ALA A 50 -5.82 -10.41 14.86
CA ALA A 50 -4.99 -11.18 13.94
C ALA A 50 -3.49 -10.80 14.04
N ILE A 51 -3.17 -9.52 14.28
CA ILE A 51 -1.78 -9.05 14.44
C ILE A 51 -1.07 -9.78 15.59
N GLY A 52 -1.77 -9.96 16.72
CA GLY A 52 -1.25 -10.66 17.91
C GLY A 52 -1.42 -12.19 17.90
N LYS A 53 -2.02 -12.78 16.86
CA LYS A 53 -2.40 -14.21 16.82
C LYS A 53 -1.19 -15.14 16.71
N LYS A 54 -0.21 -14.79 15.87
CA LYS A 54 1.00 -15.61 15.65
C LYS A 54 2.01 -15.40 16.78
N ALA A 55 2.44 -16.50 17.41
CA ALA A 55 3.44 -16.47 18.47
C ALA A 55 4.86 -16.17 17.97
N GLN A 56 5.22 -16.71 16.79
CA GLN A 56 6.53 -16.52 16.12
C GLN A 56 6.90 -15.04 15.99
N ALA A 57 8.18 -14.70 16.19
CA ALA A 57 8.72 -13.37 15.89
C ALA A 57 8.61 -13.06 14.39
N LEU A 58 7.92 -11.98 14.06
CA LEU A 58 7.71 -11.49 12.70
C LEU A 58 7.71 -9.97 12.73
N SER A 59 8.18 -9.34 11.65
CA SER A 59 7.99 -7.91 11.45
C SER A 59 6.53 -7.50 11.57
N LEU A 60 6.28 -6.30 12.13
CA LEU A 60 4.96 -5.70 12.20
C LEU A 60 4.33 -5.67 10.80
N TRP A 61 5.13 -5.44 9.76
CA TRP A 61 4.69 -5.51 8.37
C TRP A 61 4.08 -6.87 7.98
N ARG A 62 4.80 -7.97 8.22
CA ARG A 62 4.31 -9.32 7.93
C ARG A 62 3.05 -9.66 8.72
N ARG A 63 2.95 -9.17 9.97
CA ARG A 63 1.74 -9.32 10.79
C ARG A 63 0.55 -8.55 10.21
N LEU A 64 0.77 -7.32 9.76
CA LEU A 64 -0.25 -6.48 9.11
C LEU A 64 -0.75 -7.11 7.82
N LEU A 65 0.14 -7.54 6.92
CA LEU A 65 -0.24 -8.22 5.67
C LEU A 65 -1.06 -9.48 5.94
N SER A 66 -0.60 -10.33 6.85
CA SER A 66 -1.35 -11.55 7.22
C SER A 66 -2.73 -11.23 7.80
N SER A 67 -2.85 -10.14 8.56
CA SER A 67 -4.11 -9.72 9.19
C SER A 67 -5.08 -9.11 8.16
N MET A 68 -4.54 -8.34 7.21
CA MET A 68 -5.29 -7.81 6.06
C MET A 68 -5.86 -8.96 5.22
N ARG A 69 -5.05 -9.99 4.95
CA ARG A 69 -5.48 -11.18 4.20
C ARG A 69 -6.54 -12.00 4.91
N GLU A 70 -6.41 -12.18 6.24
CA GLU A 70 -7.43 -12.89 7.05
C GLU A 70 -8.76 -12.12 7.09
N ARG A 71 -8.70 -10.78 7.14
CA ARG A 71 -9.89 -9.93 7.21
C ARG A 71 -10.57 -9.74 5.85
N TYR A 72 -9.77 -9.58 4.81
CA TYR A 72 -10.19 -9.25 3.45
C TYR A 72 -9.63 -10.30 2.50
N PRO A 73 -10.29 -11.46 2.37
CA PRO A 73 -9.83 -12.57 1.54
C PRO A 73 -9.93 -12.28 0.04
N PHE A 74 -10.72 -11.28 -0.38
CA PHE A 74 -10.82 -10.85 -1.78
C PHE A 74 -10.36 -9.41 -1.96
N SER A 75 -9.79 -9.14 -3.13
CA SER A 75 -9.21 -7.83 -3.46
C SER A 75 -10.28 -6.74 -3.55
N GLU A 76 -11.47 -7.15 -3.95
CA GLU A 76 -12.69 -6.39 -4.11
C GLU A 76 -13.25 -5.89 -2.77
N ASP A 77 -12.91 -6.56 -1.66
CA ASP A 77 -13.35 -6.17 -0.32
C ASP A 77 -12.63 -4.91 0.18
N VAL A 78 -11.49 -4.56 -0.44
CA VAL A 78 -10.70 -3.38 -0.09
C VAL A 78 -10.72 -2.39 -1.25
N VAL A 79 -11.45 -1.29 -1.04
CA VAL A 79 -11.55 -0.25 -2.07
C VAL A 79 -10.40 0.74 -1.95
N CYS A 80 -9.53 0.77 -2.95
CA CYS A 80 -8.61 1.87 -3.18
C CYS A 80 -9.35 2.94 -3.99
N ARG A 81 -9.85 3.99 -3.31
CA ARG A 81 -10.51 5.12 -3.99
C ARG A 81 -9.55 6.28 -4.10
N PRO A 82 -9.47 6.90 -5.26
CA PRO A 82 -8.75 8.15 -5.34
C PRO A 82 -9.42 9.24 -4.51
N GLY A 83 -8.60 10.08 -3.88
CA GLY A 83 -9.05 11.29 -3.18
C GLY A 83 -9.47 12.40 -4.15
N LYS A 84 -9.90 13.56 -3.61
CA LYS A 84 -10.11 14.76 -4.43
C LYS A 84 -8.76 15.28 -4.95
N TRP A 85 -8.57 15.23 -6.26
CA TRP A 85 -7.35 15.60 -7.01
C TRP A 85 -6.99 17.08 -6.86
N THR A 86 -6.05 17.40 -5.97
CA THR A 86 -5.60 18.80 -5.80
C THR A 86 -4.13 19.01 -6.09
N THR A 87 -3.27 18.00 -5.95
CA THR A 87 -1.81 18.16 -6.07
C THR A 87 -1.12 16.88 -6.56
N MET A 88 0.08 17.01 -7.14
CA MET A 88 0.91 15.89 -7.63
C MET A 88 1.27 14.90 -6.52
N GLU A 89 1.46 15.37 -5.28
CA GLU A 89 1.78 14.51 -4.14
C GLU A 89 0.61 13.57 -3.82
N ARG A 90 -0.63 13.98 -4.11
CA ARG A 90 -1.80 13.09 -3.97
C ARG A 90 -1.83 12.01 -5.05
N ASP A 91 -1.33 12.32 -6.25
CA ASP A 91 -1.28 11.38 -7.37
C ASP A 91 -0.22 10.31 -7.10
N ILE A 92 0.96 10.72 -6.63
CA ILE A 92 2.03 9.83 -6.20
C ILE A 92 1.56 8.97 -5.00
N GLN A 93 0.91 9.59 -4.01
CA GLN A 93 0.37 8.85 -2.88
C GLN A 93 -0.65 7.79 -3.34
N TYR A 94 -1.53 8.12 -4.28
CA TYR A 94 -2.52 7.17 -4.79
C TYR A 94 -1.87 6.04 -5.59
N LEU A 95 -0.83 6.32 -6.40
CA LEU A 95 -0.04 5.29 -7.06
C LEU A 95 0.60 4.32 -6.05
N ARG A 96 1.20 4.84 -4.98
CA ARG A 96 1.76 4.01 -3.89
C ARG A 96 0.67 3.22 -3.17
N GLU A 97 -0.53 3.78 -2.99
CA GLU A 97 -1.68 3.07 -2.44
C GLU A 97 -2.16 1.94 -3.36
N LEU A 98 -2.15 2.12 -4.68
CA LEU A 98 -2.44 1.06 -5.64
C LEU A 98 -1.37 -0.04 -5.60
N ALA A 99 -0.09 0.33 -5.54
CA ALA A 99 1.00 -0.63 -5.40
C ALA A 99 0.87 -1.43 -4.10
N MET A 100 0.53 -0.75 -3.01
CA MET A 100 0.28 -1.38 -1.72
C MET A 100 -0.89 -2.36 -1.77
N TRP A 101 -1.95 -2.00 -2.48
CA TRP A 101 -3.08 -2.90 -2.71
C TRP A 101 -2.64 -4.13 -3.51
N GLU A 102 -1.89 -3.97 -4.61
CA GLU A 102 -1.35 -5.10 -5.37
C GLU A 102 -0.49 -6.00 -4.45
N MET A 103 0.45 -5.43 -3.68
CA MET A 103 1.29 -6.21 -2.75
C MET A 103 0.52 -7.02 -1.71
N VAL A 104 -0.63 -6.53 -1.22
CA VAL A 104 -1.47 -7.26 -0.26
C VAL A 104 -2.11 -8.49 -0.91
N TYR A 105 -2.48 -8.41 -2.18
CA TYR A 105 -3.30 -9.43 -2.86
C TYR A 105 -2.54 -10.28 -3.88
N TYR A 106 -1.32 -9.91 -4.22
CA TYR A 106 -0.46 -10.66 -5.12
C TYR A 106 0.12 -11.92 -4.44
N ASP A 107 0.46 -12.92 -5.26
CA ASP A 107 0.88 -14.26 -4.84
C ASP A 107 2.01 -14.24 -3.78
N PRO A 108 1.75 -14.70 -2.54
CA PRO A 108 2.75 -14.73 -1.47
C PRO A 108 3.88 -15.75 -1.69
N ASP A 109 3.72 -16.70 -2.63
CA ASP A 109 4.76 -17.67 -2.99
C ASP A 109 5.73 -17.11 -4.05
N ASN A 110 5.44 -15.93 -4.59
CA ASN A 110 6.34 -15.24 -5.50
C ASN A 110 7.44 -14.49 -4.73
N VAL A 111 8.58 -15.15 -4.58
CA VAL A 111 9.79 -14.63 -3.91
C VAL A 111 10.38 -13.39 -4.61
N GLN A 112 9.93 -13.06 -5.83
CA GLN A 112 10.43 -11.92 -6.61
C GLN A 112 9.67 -10.61 -6.38
N LEU A 113 8.62 -10.55 -5.55
CA LEU A 113 7.99 -9.26 -5.27
C LEU A 113 8.92 -8.36 -4.46
N PRO A 114 9.02 -7.07 -4.86
CA PRO A 114 9.67 -6.08 -4.05
C PRO A 114 9.02 -6.04 -2.67
N THR A 115 9.86 -5.92 -1.63
CA THR A 115 9.33 -5.69 -0.28
C THR A 115 8.77 -4.28 -0.17
N ASP A 116 9.15 -3.38 -1.09
CA ASP A 116 8.82 -1.96 -1.09
C ASP A 116 7.74 -1.61 -2.14
N PRO A 117 6.63 -0.93 -1.77
CA PRO A 117 5.64 -0.40 -2.72
C PRO A 117 6.23 0.50 -3.80
N ASP A 118 7.36 1.17 -3.55
CA ASP A 118 7.97 2.10 -4.50
C ASP A 118 8.74 1.38 -5.63
N GLU A 119 9.15 0.14 -5.38
CA GLU A 119 9.86 -0.72 -6.33
C GLU A 119 8.91 -1.61 -7.14
N VAL A 120 7.61 -1.63 -6.82
CA VAL A 120 6.61 -2.44 -7.52
C VAL A 120 6.51 -1.99 -8.97
N GLN A 121 6.64 -2.96 -9.90
CA GLN A 121 6.35 -2.71 -11.31
C GLN A 121 4.89 -2.29 -11.45
N CYS A 122 4.66 -1.12 -12.04
CA CYS A 122 3.31 -0.68 -12.33
C CYS A 122 2.64 -1.74 -13.21
N THR A 123 1.41 -2.10 -12.87
CA THR A 123 0.58 -2.92 -13.76
C THR A 123 -0.23 -2.03 -14.68
N ARG A 124 -0.71 -2.59 -15.80
CA ARG A 124 -1.61 -1.87 -16.70
C ARG A 124 -2.88 -1.39 -15.98
N SER A 125 -3.37 -2.17 -15.02
CA SER A 125 -4.52 -1.81 -14.17
C SER A 125 -4.21 -0.59 -13.30
N MET A 126 -3.03 -0.52 -12.69
CA MET A 126 -2.59 0.65 -11.93
C MET A 126 -2.52 1.90 -12.83
N TRP A 127 -1.98 1.73 -14.04
CA TRP A 127 -1.86 2.81 -15.02
C TRP A 127 -3.21 3.36 -15.46
N GLU A 128 -4.15 2.50 -15.87
CA GLU A 128 -5.51 2.88 -16.25
C GLU A 128 -6.22 3.60 -15.10
N LYS A 129 -6.07 3.08 -13.86
CA LYS A 129 -6.59 3.72 -12.66
C LYS A 129 -5.95 5.06 -12.35
N ILE A 130 -4.73 5.36 -12.80
CA ILE A 130 -4.10 6.68 -12.64
C ILE A 130 -4.54 7.62 -13.74
N VAL A 131 -4.51 7.18 -15.00
CA VAL A 131 -4.88 8.00 -16.16
C VAL A 131 -6.33 8.45 -16.10
N TRP A 132 -7.27 7.57 -15.71
CA TRP A 132 -8.69 7.93 -15.57
C TRP A 132 -9.00 8.85 -14.40
N SER A 133 -8.01 9.05 -13.55
CA SER A 133 -8.14 9.65 -12.23
C SER A 133 -7.42 10.99 -12.19
N ALA A 134 -6.33 11.14 -12.95
CA ALA A 134 -5.64 12.39 -13.20
C ALA A 134 -6.58 13.44 -13.83
N LYS A 135 -6.44 14.70 -13.39
CA LYS A 135 -7.12 15.84 -14.03
C LYS A 135 -6.68 15.97 -15.49
N SER A 136 -7.59 16.44 -16.35
CA SER A 136 -7.39 16.60 -17.81
C SER A 136 -6.13 17.36 -18.22
N LEU A 137 -5.57 18.21 -17.35
CA LEU A 137 -4.33 18.96 -17.59
C LEU A 137 -3.08 18.08 -17.68
N TYR A 138 -3.06 16.92 -17.00
CA TYR A 138 -1.94 15.97 -16.99
C TYR A 138 -2.26 14.68 -17.75
N ALA A 139 -3.54 14.44 -18.05
CA ALA A 139 -4.01 13.28 -18.79
C ALA A 139 -3.32 13.16 -20.16
N ASN A 140 -2.95 14.28 -20.81
CA ASN A 140 -2.22 14.24 -22.08
C ASN A 140 -0.75 13.84 -21.90
N SER A 141 -0.04 14.37 -20.89
CA SER A 141 1.34 13.97 -20.59
C SER A 141 1.43 12.50 -20.15
N LEU A 142 0.41 12.03 -19.41
CA LEU A 142 0.26 10.64 -19.02
C LEU A 142 -0.15 9.76 -20.19
N ALA A 143 -1.08 10.17 -21.05
CA ALA A 143 -1.50 9.39 -22.21
C ALA A 143 -0.41 9.26 -23.29
N VAL A 144 0.52 10.22 -23.36
CA VAL A 144 1.68 10.19 -24.26
C VAL A 144 2.78 9.26 -23.76
N MET A 145 2.79 8.91 -22.46
CA MET A 145 3.71 7.90 -21.95
C MET A 145 3.36 6.52 -22.53
N ASP A 146 4.25 6.02 -23.38
CA ASP A 146 4.09 4.72 -24.02
C ASP A 146 4.32 3.60 -23.00
N TRP A 147 3.28 2.85 -22.71
CA TRP A 147 3.35 1.64 -21.88
C TRP A 147 4.18 0.53 -22.55
N LYS A 148 4.46 0.62 -23.86
CA LYS A 148 5.09 -0.44 -24.66
C LYS A 148 6.60 -0.64 -24.46
N SER A 149 7.18 -0.14 -23.37
CA SER A 149 8.53 -0.53 -22.96
C SER A 149 8.57 -2.05 -22.70
N GLU A 150 9.67 -2.72 -23.06
CA GLU A 150 9.86 -4.17 -22.80
C GLU A 150 9.83 -4.50 -21.29
N GLU A 151 10.15 -3.51 -20.45
CA GLU A 151 10.04 -3.57 -18.99
C GLU A 151 9.04 -2.52 -18.49
N ALA A 152 8.08 -2.95 -17.66
CA ALA A 152 7.10 -2.05 -17.05
C ALA A 152 7.78 -1.16 -15.99
N PRO A 153 7.51 0.16 -15.97
CA PRO A 153 8.18 1.09 -15.06
C PRO A 153 7.78 0.83 -13.60
N THR A 154 8.67 1.12 -12.66
CA THR A 154 8.36 1.03 -11.22
C THR A 154 7.50 2.22 -10.75
N VAL A 155 6.91 2.09 -9.57
CA VAL A 155 6.17 3.18 -8.91
C VAL A 155 7.04 4.42 -8.75
N ASP A 156 8.30 4.27 -8.34
CA ASP A 156 9.25 5.37 -8.20
C ASP A 156 9.54 6.08 -9.53
N GLU A 157 9.70 5.32 -10.62
CA GLU A 157 9.94 5.91 -11.94
C GLU A 157 8.72 6.72 -12.42
N VAL A 158 7.51 6.20 -12.21
CA VAL A 158 6.28 6.92 -12.56
C VAL A 158 6.11 8.15 -11.65
N ALA A 159 6.39 8.04 -10.36
CA ALA A 159 6.35 9.16 -9.43
C ALA A 159 7.33 10.27 -9.82
N GLY A 160 8.57 9.92 -10.19
CA GLY A 160 9.57 10.87 -10.67
C GLY A 160 9.16 11.59 -11.96
N ARG A 161 8.37 10.94 -12.82
CA ARG A 161 7.81 11.56 -14.03
C ARG A 161 6.61 12.47 -13.75
N LEU A 162 5.81 12.17 -12.72
CA LEU A 162 4.70 13.02 -12.27
C LEU A 162 5.19 14.34 -11.63
N GLN A 163 6.44 14.40 -11.19
CA GLN A 163 7.06 15.58 -10.58
C GLN A 163 7.72 16.55 -11.57
N GLN A 164 7.77 16.21 -12.87
CA GLN A 164 8.38 17.01 -13.94
C GLN A 164 7.35 17.93 -14.63
#